data_AF-A0AA38M5T8-F1
#
_entry.id   AF-A0AA38M5T8-F1
#
_cell.length_a   1.000
_cell.length_b   1.000
_cell.length_c   1.000
_cell.angle_alpha   90.00
_cell.angle_beta   90.00
_cell.angle_gamma   90.00
#
_symmetry.space_group_name_H-M   'P 1'
#
loop_
_entity.id
_entity.type
_entity.pdbx_description
1 polymer ?
#
loop_
_entity_poly.entity_id
_entity_poly.type
_entity_poly.pdbx_seq_one_letter_code
_entity_poly.pdbx_strand_id
1 'polypeptide(L)'
;MSVKIPETSVMAENNGQRNAGEFVLGALNDDSDDSDDDTTIETYVTRILREITDIMDEMETIKNKVKVTSDKTELDNFAETLLQVIIKLDEIDARDHNAIREHRKDAILFAQGTLEFIDEKLEKK
;
A
#
# COMPACT_ATOMS: atom_id res chain seq x y z
N MET A 1 -25.05 -71.97 -8.62
CA MET A 1 -24.41 -72.14 -7.30
C MET A 1 -25.04 -71.15 -6.34
N SER A 2 -25.69 -71.67 -5.31
CA SER A 2 -26.32 -70.92 -4.22
C SER A 2 -25.29 -70.62 -3.14
N VAL A 3 -25.25 -69.39 -2.61
CA VAL A 3 -24.90 -69.10 -1.20
C VAL A 3 -25.57 -67.75 -0.85
N LYS A 4 -26.70 -67.72 -0.14
CA LYS A 4 -26.89 -67.67 1.33
C LYS A 4 -26.39 -66.37 2.01
N ILE A 5 -27.38 -65.57 2.42
CA ILE A 5 -27.36 -64.38 3.27
C ILE A 5 -26.77 -64.67 4.67
N PRO A 6 -26.27 -63.65 5.39
CA PRO A 6 -27.05 -63.21 6.55
C PRO A 6 -27.12 -61.69 6.78
N GLU A 7 -28.21 -61.33 7.47
CA GLU A 7 -28.59 -60.03 8.00
C GLU A 7 -27.50 -59.36 8.86
N THR A 8 -27.37 -58.04 8.71
CA THR A 8 -26.95 -57.19 9.83
C THR A 8 -27.95 -56.06 9.99
N SER A 9 -28.60 -56.13 11.15
CA SER A 9 -29.46 -55.15 11.81
C SER A 9 -28.72 -53.84 12.08
N VAL A 10 -29.48 -52.83 12.52
CA VAL A 10 -29.16 -51.44 12.97
C VAL A 10 -29.15 -50.38 11.86
N MET A 11 -29.90 -49.27 11.91
CA MET A 11 -30.64 -48.58 12.95
C MET A 11 -31.78 -47.77 12.30
N ALA A 12 -32.89 -47.61 13.01
CA ALA A 12 -34.02 -46.78 12.61
C ALA A 12 -33.63 -45.30 12.52
N GLU A 13 -33.84 -44.72 11.34
CA GLU A 13 -33.96 -43.28 11.10
C GLU A 13 -35.30 -42.79 11.67
N ASN A 14 -35.28 -41.99 12.74
CA ASN A 14 -36.24 -40.91 12.95
C ASN A 14 -35.88 -40.08 14.18
N ASN A 15 -35.33 -38.88 13.99
CA ASN A 15 -35.75 -37.71 14.76
C ASN A 15 -35.31 -36.43 14.03
N GLY A 16 -36.08 -36.04 13.02
CA GLY A 16 -36.05 -34.68 12.49
C GLY A 16 -36.83 -33.73 13.40
N GLN A 17 -36.43 -32.45 13.38
CA GLN A 17 -36.95 -31.30 14.15
C GLN A 17 -36.35 -31.22 15.57
N ARG A 18 -35.69 -30.13 15.97
CA ARG A 18 -36.01 -28.72 15.75
C ARG A 18 -34.73 -27.90 15.87
N ASN A 19 -34.35 -27.15 14.85
CA ASN A 19 -33.37 -26.07 15.00
C ASN A 19 -34.15 -24.74 14.97
N ALA A 20 -34.70 -24.39 16.13
CA ALA A 20 -35.22 -23.06 16.39
C ALA A 20 -34.02 -22.19 16.77
N GLY A 21 -33.88 -21.06 16.06
CA GLY A 21 -32.74 -20.19 16.18
C GLY A 21 -32.58 -19.61 17.58
N GLU A 22 -31.33 -19.38 17.94
CA GLU A 22 -30.93 -18.21 18.73
C GLU A 22 -29.42 -18.07 18.58
N PHE A 23 -28.99 -17.28 17.59
CA PHE A 23 -27.62 -16.77 17.56
C PHE A 23 -27.52 -15.66 18.60
N VAL A 24 -27.31 -16.03 19.86
CA VAL A 24 -26.85 -15.10 20.88
C VAL A 24 -25.33 -15.04 20.77
N LEU A 25 -24.85 -14.12 19.94
CA LEU A 25 -23.46 -13.70 19.93
C LEU A 25 -23.17 -13.07 21.31
N GLY A 26 -22.59 -13.87 22.20
CA GLY A 26 -22.04 -13.39 23.45
C GLY A 26 -20.99 -12.33 23.14
N ALA A 27 -21.27 -11.10 23.57
CA ALA A 27 -20.36 -9.99 23.52
C ALA A 27 -19.06 -10.37 24.25
N LEU A 28 -17.98 -10.52 23.49
CA LEU A 28 -16.63 -10.42 24.02
C LEU A 28 -16.44 -8.95 24.40
N ASN A 29 -16.71 -8.62 25.66
CA ASN A 29 -16.13 -7.42 26.27
C ASN A 29 -14.66 -7.77 26.51
N ASP A 30 -13.87 -7.52 25.47
CA ASP A 30 -12.41 -7.50 25.51
C ASP A 30 -12.02 -6.21 26.25
N ASP A 31 -11.95 -6.30 27.58
CA ASP A 31 -11.33 -5.30 28.45
C ASP A 31 -9.80 -5.33 28.23
N SER A 32 -9.37 -4.88 27.05
CA SER A 32 -7.98 -4.63 26.68
C SER A 32 -7.75 -3.14 26.48
N ASP A 33 -8.17 -2.32 27.46
CA ASP A 33 -7.77 -0.92 27.58
C ASP A 33 -6.83 -0.77 28.77
N ASP A 34 -5.64 -1.35 28.64
CA ASP A 34 -4.50 -1.05 29.51
C ASP A 34 -3.21 -1.44 28.79
N SER A 35 -2.67 -0.54 27.98
CA SER A 35 -1.23 -0.32 27.81
C SER A 35 -0.98 0.95 26.99
N ASP A 36 -0.22 1.82 27.63
CA ASP A 36 0.30 3.10 27.19
C ASP A 36 0.83 3.15 25.74
N ASP A 37 0.60 4.28 25.07
CA ASP A 37 1.46 4.92 24.06
C ASP A 37 2.49 4.00 23.36
N ASP A 38 2.01 3.09 22.50
CA ASP A 38 2.86 2.36 21.55
C ASP A 38 2.35 2.68 20.14
N THR A 39 2.67 3.88 19.65
CA THR A 39 2.67 4.10 18.21
C THR A 39 3.82 3.26 17.64
N THR A 40 3.55 1.99 17.38
CA THR A 40 4.49 1.03 16.81
C THR A 40 5.26 1.70 15.67
N ILE A 41 6.59 1.63 15.70
CA ILE A 41 7.49 2.14 14.65
C ILE A 41 7.01 1.71 13.24
N GLU A 42 6.34 0.55 13.16
CA GLU A 42 5.70 -0.01 11.98
C GLU A 42 4.63 0.90 11.35
N THR A 43 3.83 1.62 12.16
CA THR A 43 2.85 2.60 11.66
C THR A 43 3.52 3.86 11.11
N TYR A 44 4.60 4.33 11.73
CA TYR A 44 5.39 5.47 11.23
C TYR A 44 6.04 5.13 9.88
N VAL A 45 6.70 3.96 9.79
CA VAL A 45 7.34 3.50 8.54
C VAL A 45 6.32 3.37 7.42
N THR A 46 5.16 2.76 7.70
CA THR A 46 4.09 2.61 6.71
C THR A 46 3.57 3.97 6.22
N ARG A 47 3.43 4.94 7.13
CA ARG A 47 3.03 6.30 6.78
C ARG A 47 4.04 6.99 5.88
N ILE A 48 5.33 6.94 6.22
CA ILE A 48 6.38 7.57 5.43
C ILE A 48 6.56 6.90 4.06
N LEU A 49 6.51 5.57 4.00
CA LEU A 49 6.58 4.85 2.72
C LEU A 49 5.41 5.22 1.81
N ARG A 50 4.21 5.37 2.37
CA ARG A 50 3.04 5.84 1.62
C ARG A 50 3.24 7.26 1.10
N GLU A 51 3.80 8.15 1.90
CA GLU A 51 4.10 9.53 1.50
C GLU A 51 5.14 9.58 0.36
N ILE A 52 6.22 8.79 0.45
CA ILE A 52 7.19 8.67 -0.64
C ILE A 52 6.53 8.09 -1.90
N THR A 53 5.64 7.12 -1.76
CA THR A 53 4.95 6.49 -2.89
C THR A 53 4.01 7.47 -3.60
N ASP A 54 3.27 8.27 -2.84
CA ASP A 54 2.38 9.31 -3.36
C ASP A 54 3.18 10.36 -4.15
N ILE A 55 4.32 10.77 -3.58
CA ILE A 55 5.29 11.63 -4.25
C ILE A 55 5.81 10.99 -5.56
N MET A 56 6.18 9.72 -5.55
CA MET A 56 6.67 9.04 -6.76
C MET A 56 5.59 8.95 -7.86
N ASP A 57 4.33 8.76 -7.50
CA ASP A 57 3.19 8.77 -8.44
C ASP A 57 2.99 10.17 -9.05
N GLU A 58 3.09 11.22 -8.24
CA GLU A 58 3.06 12.60 -8.71
C GLU A 58 4.22 12.88 -9.68
N MET A 59 5.43 12.40 -9.37
CA MET A 59 6.59 12.49 -10.26
C MET A 59 6.40 11.76 -11.58
N GLU A 60 5.81 10.56 -11.57
CA GLU A 60 5.51 9.82 -12.79
C GLU A 60 4.47 10.58 -13.64
N THR A 61 3.46 11.15 -13.00
CA THR A 61 2.47 12.00 -13.65
C THR A 61 3.13 13.24 -14.28
N ILE A 62 4.04 13.91 -13.56
CA ILE A 62 4.81 15.05 -14.10
C ILE A 62 5.66 14.61 -15.28
N LYS A 63 6.40 13.51 -15.16
CA LYS A 63 7.22 12.96 -16.26
C LYS A 63 6.39 12.65 -17.50
N ASN A 64 5.19 12.09 -17.33
CA ASN A 64 4.30 11.82 -18.45
C ASN A 64 3.77 13.12 -19.08
N LYS A 65 3.42 14.12 -18.26
CA LYS A 65 3.05 15.46 -18.73
C LYS A 65 4.19 16.13 -19.51
N VAL A 66 5.42 16.07 -19.02
CA VAL A 66 6.64 16.59 -19.68
C VAL A 66 6.88 15.96 -21.07
N LYS A 67 6.54 14.68 -21.23
CA LYS A 67 6.66 14.01 -22.54
C LYS A 67 5.71 14.59 -23.57
N VAL A 68 4.45 14.86 -23.19
CA VAL A 68 3.40 15.37 -24.09
C VAL A 68 3.43 16.89 -24.24
N THR A 69 3.81 17.60 -23.18
CA THR A 69 3.91 19.05 -23.16
C THR A 69 5.17 19.51 -23.91
N SER A 70 5.00 20.52 -24.75
CA SER A 70 6.09 21.15 -25.51
C SER A 70 6.26 22.62 -25.16
N ASP A 71 5.47 23.12 -24.21
CA ASP A 71 5.48 24.50 -23.75
C ASP A 71 6.61 24.73 -22.75
N LYS A 72 7.47 25.69 -23.05
CA LYS A 72 8.62 26.05 -22.21
C LYS A 72 8.20 26.44 -20.80
N THR A 73 7.14 27.23 -20.67
CA THR A 73 6.62 27.69 -19.36
C THR A 73 6.10 26.53 -18.51
N GLU A 74 5.46 25.55 -19.12
CA GLU A 74 4.98 24.36 -18.41
C GLU A 74 6.13 23.44 -18.00
N LEU A 75 7.11 23.25 -18.89
CA LEU A 75 8.34 22.52 -18.58
C LEU A 75 9.09 23.14 -17.40
N ASP A 76 9.21 24.46 -17.36
CA ASP A 76 9.83 25.21 -16.26
C ASP A 76 9.06 25.04 -14.93
N ASN A 77 7.72 25.13 -14.96
CA ASN A 77 6.87 24.84 -13.79
C ASN A 77 7.01 23.38 -13.31
N PHE A 78 7.13 22.42 -14.24
CA PHE A 78 7.36 21.02 -13.88
C PHE A 78 8.73 20.81 -13.24
N ALA A 79 9.77 21.51 -13.73
CA ALA A 79 11.09 21.47 -13.13
C ALA A 79 11.07 22.04 -11.70
N GLU A 80 10.42 23.18 -11.48
CA GLU A 80 10.26 23.76 -10.14
C GLU A 80 9.50 22.81 -9.21
N THR A 81 8.41 22.20 -9.71
CA THR A 81 7.62 21.22 -8.94
C THR A 81 8.46 19.99 -8.58
N LEU A 82 9.21 19.43 -9.53
CA LEU A 82 10.11 18.30 -9.29
C LEU A 82 11.18 18.65 -8.26
N LEU A 83 11.75 19.85 -8.32
CA LEU A 83 12.75 20.31 -7.35
C LEU A 83 12.15 20.40 -5.94
N GLN A 84 10.94 20.95 -5.80
CA GLN A 84 10.23 20.99 -4.52
C GLN A 84 9.96 19.58 -3.98
N VAL A 85 9.59 18.65 -4.84
CA VAL A 85 9.34 17.27 -4.45
C VAL A 85 10.64 16.56 -4.03
N ILE A 86 11.78 16.82 -4.69
CA ILE A 86 13.10 16.35 -4.25
C ILE A 86 13.42 16.86 -2.85
N ILE A 87 13.18 18.15 -2.58
CA ILE A 87 13.43 18.74 -1.25
C ILE A 87 12.57 18.03 -0.20
N LYS A 88 11.27 17.85 -0.47
CA LYS A 88 10.38 17.10 0.42
C LYS A 88 10.88 15.68 0.68
N LEU A 89 11.35 14.99 -0.36
CA LEU A 89 11.92 13.64 -0.22
C LEU A 89 13.20 13.64 0.61
N ASP A 90 14.06 14.64 0.45
CA ASP A 90 15.31 14.76 1.23
C ASP A 90 15.05 15.07 2.71
N GLU A 91 14.01 15.86 3.00
CA GLU A 91 13.53 16.15 4.36
C GLU A 91 12.94 14.91 5.08
N ILE A 92 12.56 13.86 4.35
CA ILE A 92 12.10 12.61 4.94
C ILE A 92 13.28 11.90 5.62
N ASP A 93 13.30 11.97 6.94
CA ASP A 93 14.28 11.30 7.78
C ASP A 93 13.99 9.79 7.82
N ALA A 94 14.99 9.00 7.40
CA ALA A 94 14.84 7.56 7.27
C ALA A 94 15.05 6.80 8.59
N ARG A 95 15.39 7.44 9.73
CA ARG A 95 15.63 6.83 11.06
C ARG A 95 16.04 5.34 11.03
N ASP A 96 17.17 5.01 10.41
CA ASP A 96 17.72 3.64 10.25
C ASP A 96 16.86 2.60 9.49
N HIS A 97 15.75 3.00 8.88
CA HIS A 97 14.91 2.14 8.05
C HIS A 97 15.43 2.05 6.61
N ASN A 98 15.97 0.87 6.26
CA ASN A 98 16.48 0.58 4.91
C ASN A 98 15.44 0.84 3.82
N ALA A 99 14.18 0.43 4.03
CA ALA A 99 13.11 0.60 3.04
C ALA A 99 12.85 2.09 2.70
N ILE A 100 12.79 2.96 3.72
CA ILE A 100 12.61 4.41 3.55
C ILE A 100 13.83 4.99 2.85
N ARG A 101 15.04 4.56 3.24
CA ARG A 101 16.29 5.02 2.62
C ARG A 101 16.38 4.65 1.15
N GLU A 102 15.96 3.44 0.79
CA GLU A 102 15.91 2.97 -0.60
C GLU A 102 14.85 3.70 -1.40
N HIS A 103 13.62 3.80 -0.89
CA HIS A 103 12.53 4.52 -1.58
C HIS A 103 12.85 6.00 -1.78
N ARG A 104 13.42 6.66 -0.77
CA ARG A 104 13.87 8.05 -0.87
C ARG A 104 14.94 8.21 -1.96
N LYS A 105 15.93 7.31 -1.98
CA LYS A 105 17.00 7.36 -2.98
C LYS A 105 16.47 7.10 -4.39
N ASP A 106 15.58 6.14 -4.57
CA ASP A 106 14.97 5.82 -5.86
C ASP A 106 14.13 7.00 -6.37
N ALA A 107 13.31 7.59 -5.49
CA ALA A 107 12.51 8.76 -5.81
C ALA A 107 13.37 9.97 -6.20
N ILE A 108 14.46 10.25 -5.48
CA ILE A 108 15.41 11.32 -5.82
C ILE A 108 16.08 11.05 -7.17
N LEU A 109 16.54 9.82 -7.45
CA LEU A 109 17.12 9.47 -8.74
C LEU A 109 16.12 9.64 -9.88
N PHE A 110 14.88 9.21 -9.67
CA PHE A 110 13.81 9.33 -10.67
C PHE A 110 13.48 10.81 -10.96
N ALA A 111 13.46 11.62 -9.92
CA ALA A 111 13.26 13.06 -10.00
C ALA A 111 14.36 13.75 -10.81
N GLN A 112 15.62 13.45 -10.46
CA GLN A 112 16.81 13.97 -11.14
C GLN A 112 16.81 13.57 -12.62
N GLY A 113 16.54 12.30 -12.93
CA GLY A 113 16.45 11.84 -14.31
C GLY A 113 15.28 12.46 -15.09
N THR A 114 14.20 12.85 -14.41
CA THR A 114 13.09 13.58 -15.04
C THR A 114 13.44 15.05 -15.25
N LEU A 115 14.13 15.68 -14.31
CA LEU A 115 14.67 17.04 -14.44
C LEU A 115 15.65 17.13 -15.59
N GLU A 116 16.62 16.22 -15.69
CA GLU A 116 17.57 16.15 -16.81
C GLU A 116 16.84 16.04 -18.16
N PHE A 117 15.76 15.25 -18.23
CA PHE A 117 14.94 15.15 -19.43
C PHE A 117 14.21 16.45 -19.77
N ILE A 118 13.74 17.20 -18.76
CA ILE A 118 13.14 18.52 -18.94
C ILE A 118 14.20 19.51 -19.45
N ASP A 119 15.36 19.56 -18.81
CA ASP A 119 16.49 20.42 -19.20
C ASP A 119 16.94 20.12 -20.63
N GLU A 120 17.10 18.85 -21.02
CA GLU A 120 17.42 18.49 -22.41
C GLU A 120 16.37 18.98 -23.41
N LYS A 121 15.08 18.93 -23.05
CA LYS A 121 14.01 19.44 -23.91
C LYS A 121 13.98 20.96 -23.97
N LEU A 122 14.34 21.64 -22.88
CA LEU A 122 14.43 23.09 -22.81
C LEU A 122 15.67 23.63 -23.54
N GLU A 123 16.79 22.92 -23.49
CA GLU A 123 18.06 23.32 -24.13
C GLU A 123 18.04 23.10 -25.66
N LYS A 124 17.29 22.11 -26.14
CA LYS A 124 17.13 21.83 -27.58
C LYS A 124 16.18 22.76 -28.33
N LYS A 125 15.53 23.73 -27.66
CA LYS A 125 14.46 24.57 -28.24
C LYS A 125 14.78 26.06 -28.20
#